data_AF-A0A0G2E5B1-F1
#
_entry.id   AF-A0A0G2E5B1-F1
#
_cell.length_a   1.000
_cell.length_b   1.000
_cell.length_c   1.000
_cell.angle_alpha   90.00
_cell.angle_beta   90.00
_cell.angle_gamma   90.00
#
_symmetry.space_group_name_H-M   'P 1'
#
loop_
_entity.id
_entity.type
_entity.pdbx_description
1 polymer ?
#
loop_
_entity_poly.entity_id
_entity_poly.type
_entity_poly.pdbx_seq_one_letter_code
_entity_poly.pdbx_strand_id
1 'polypeptide(L)'
;MGDKNDIPFDDEETANGTTEAQRDMHYAVQQEELKISLAEFRQKYAEIGTQGPDRRKMRTQAAPSEQMIKLHTPRATKTNPNPVSKAGTIWVEFSPEPTVGVKHLRQFAQYLDQNRFSTGIFITQGPVTAAAMRAFEPLISRGISAEHFQEADLLVNITRHELVPKHVLLSAEEKEVLLDRYRLRETQLPRIQATDPVARYLGLKRGNVVKIIRKSETAGRYASYRWVF
;
A
#
# COMPACT_ATOMS: atom_id res chain seq x y z
N MET A 1 3.57 16.11 36.85
CA MET A 1 3.02 17.00 35.80
C MET A 1 3.80 16.69 34.53
N GLY A 2 3.23 15.89 33.63
CA GLY A 2 3.82 15.62 32.32
C GLY A 2 3.61 16.82 31.42
N ASP A 3 4.67 17.25 30.74
CA ASP A 3 4.66 18.40 29.85
C ASP A 3 3.68 18.15 28.69
N LYS A 4 2.75 19.09 28.46
CA LYS A 4 1.74 19.02 27.38
C LYS A 4 2.29 19.52 26.04
N ASN A 5 3.60 19.45 25.83
CA ASN A 5 4.33 20.02 24.69
C ASN A 5 5.12 18.98 23.89
N ASP A 6 4.85 17.69 24.07
CA ASP A 6 5.37 16.67 23.18
C ASP A 6 4.61 16.76 21.85
N ILE A 7 5.31 17.24 20.83
CA ILE A 7 5.02 16.92 19.43
C ILE A 7 4.80 15.39 19.40
N PRO A 8 3.71 14.85 18.79
CA PRO A 8 3.54 13.41 18.77
C PRO A 8 4.81 12.82 18.15
N PHE A 9 5.48 11.93 18.89
CA PHE A 9 6.76 11.32 18.51
C PHE A 9 6.67 10.49 17.18
N ASP A 10 5.49 10.48 16.57
CA ASP A 10 4.97 9.47 15.67
C ASP A 10 4.81 10.00 14.22
N ASP A 11 4.86 11.32 13.97
CA ASP A 11 4.59 11.89 12.63
C ASP A 11 5.74 11.64 11.63
N GLU A 12 7.00 11.69 12.09
CA GLU A 12 8.18 11.32 11.28
C GLU A 12 8.15 9.83 10.94
N GLU A 13 7.83 8.98 11.93
CA GLU A 13 7.72 7.54 11.75
C GLU A 13 6.60 7.19 10.77
N THR A 14 5.48 7.90 10.84
CA THR A 14 4.38 7.76 9.87
C THR A 14 4.83 8.13 8.45
N ALA A 15 5.58 9.22 8.29
CA ALA A 15 6.11 9.63 6.99
C ALA A 15 7.09 8.60 6.42
N ASN A 16 8.03 8.13 7.25
CA ASN A 16 8.96 7.06 6.88
C ASN A 16 8.21 5.76 6.54
N GLY A 17 7.23 5.35 7.36
CA GLY A 17 6.40 4.17 7.15
C GLY A 17 5.58 4.24 5.86
N THR A 18 5.09 5.43 5.49
CA THR A 18 4.41 5.66 4.21
C THR A 18 5.34 5.44 3.03
N THR A 19 6.54 6.01 3.08
CA THR A 19 7.56 5.87 2.03
C THR A 19 8.03 4.41 1.91
N GLU A 20 8.18 3.72 3.04
CA GLU A 20 8.47 2.29 3.09
C GLU A 20 7.37 1.44 2.45
N ALA A 21 6.10 1.75 2.72
CA ALA A 21 4.96 1.05 2.11
C ALA A 21 4.93 1.25 0.59
N GLN A 22 5.19 2.48 0.09
CA GLN A 22 5.32 2.75 -1.35
C GLN A 22 6.42 1.89 -1.98
N ARG A 23 7.60 1.81 -1.35
CA ARG A 23 8.70 0.97 -1.82
C ARG A 23 8.33 -0.52 -1.83
N ASP A 24 7.70 -1.01 -0.77
CA ASP A 24 7.33 -2.42 -0.63
C ASP A 24 6.23 -2.83 -1.63
N MET A 25 5.38 -1.90 -2.05
CA MET A 25 4.45 -2.04 -3.19
C MET A 25 5.13 -1.88 -4.56
N HIS A 26 6.46 -1.77 -4.60
CA HIS A 26 7.28 -1.60 -5.81
C HIS A 26 7.10 -0.26 -6.56
N TYR A 27 6.69 0.81 -5.88
CA TYR A 27 6.79 2.15 -6.47
C TYR A 27 8.25 2.64 -6.50
N ALA A 28 8.55 3.51 -7.45
CA ALA A 28 9.85 4.16 -7.55
C ALA A 28 9.96 5.24 -6.47
N VAL A 29 10.78 4.97 -5.46
CA VAL A 29 11.03 5.81 -4.29
C VAL A 29 12.54 5.99 -4.14
N GLN A 30 13.00 7.21 -3.85
CA GLN A 30 14.43 7.48 -3.67
C GLN A 30 14.92 6.96 -2.32
N GLN A 31 16.19 6.54 -2.22
CA GLN A 31 16.70 5.97 -0.95
C GLN A 31 16.75 7.01 0.17
N GLU A 32 16.99 8.26 -0.20
CA GLU A 32 17.04 9.42 0.68
C GLU A 32 15.67 9.71 1.32
N GLU A 33 14.58 9.31 0.68
CA GLU A 33 13.22 9.49 1.21
C GLU A 33 12.82 8.44 2.25
N LEU A 34 13.52 7.29 2.30
CA LEU A 34 13.18 6.16 3.19
C LEU A 34 13.56 6.41 4.65
N LYS A 35 14.44 7.38 4.92
CA LYS A 35 14.98 7.68 6.24
C LYS A 35 15.19 9.17 6.40
N ILE A 36 14.12 9.95 6.26
CA ILE A 36 14.19 11.36 6.64
C ILE A 36 14.40 11.44 8.15
N SER A 37 15.34 12.28 8.60
CA SER A 37 15.56 12.52 10.02
C SER A 37 14.49 13.47 10.60
N LEU A 38 14.26 13.42 11.92
CA LEU A 38 13.34 14.34 12.61
C LEU A 38 13.60 15.82 12.28
N ALA A 39 14.89 16.20 12.21
CA ALA A 39 15.30 17.57 11.92
C ALA A 39 14.90 17.99 10.51
N GLU A 40 15.18 17.15 9.51
CA GLU A 40 14.81 17.39 8.12
C GLU A 40 13.28 17.34 7.94
N PHE A 41 12.60 16.43 8.64
CA PHE A 41 11.15 16.33 8.65
C PHE A 41 10.52 17.63 9.14
N ARG A 42 10.97 18.15 10.29
CA ARG A 42 10.50 19.43 10.82
C ARG A 42 10.78 20.57 9.85
N GLN A 43 11.96 20.62 9.24
CA GLN A 43 12.30 21.65 8.27
C GLN A 43 11.37 21.64 7.05
N LYS A 44 10.99 20.45 6.57
CA LYS A 44 10.19 20.28 5.36
C LYS A 44 8.69 20.40 5.61
N TYR A 45 8.20 19.87 6.72
CA TYR A 45 6.78 19.65 6.95
C TYR A 45 6.20 20.43 8.13
N ALA A 46 6.98 21.14 8.95
CA ALA A 46 6.40 21.90 10.06
C ALA A 46 5.38 22.95 9.58
N GLU A 47 4.31 23.09 10.34
CA GLU A 47 3.36 24.18 10.20
C GLU A 47 3.84 25.40 11.00
N ILE A 48 3.70 26.59 10.43
CA ILE A 48 4.18 27.82 11.06
C ILE A 48 3.27 28.14 12.25
N GLY A 49 3.85 28.22 13.44
CA GLY A 49 3.15 28.62 14.66
C GLY A 49 2.39 27.50 15.37
N THR A 50 2.51 26.24 14.93
CA THR A 50 1.99 25.07 15.64
C THR A 50 3.12 24.10 15.97
N GLN A 51 2.85 23.16 16.90
CA GLN A 51 3.79 22.09 17.24
C GLN A 51 3.67 20.87 16.30
N GLY A 52 2.72 20.86 15.37
CA GLY A 52 2.45 19.73 14.49
C GLY A 52 2.94 19.91 13.05
N PRO A 53 2.93 18.85 12.24
CA PRO A 53 3.22 18.95 10.82
C PRO A 53 2.03 19.48 10.03
N ASP A 54 2.32 20.25 8.98
CA ASP A 54 1.37 20.55 7.92
C ASP A 54 1.18 19.32 7.03
N ARG A 55 0.13 18.55 7.32
CA ARG A 55 -0.26 17.34 6.58
C ARG A 55 -0.49 17.58 5.09
N ARG A 56 -0.79 18.82 4.67
CA ARG A 56 -0.96 19.14 3.24
C ARG A 56 0.38 19.08 2.50
N LYS A 57 1.49 19.39 3.18
CA LYS A 57 2.85 19.29 2.62
C LYS A 57 3.34 17.83 2.57
N MET A 58 2.77 16.94 3.37
CA MET A 58 3.16 15.52 3.45
C MET A 58 2.60 14.66 2.30
N ARG A 59 1.78 15.23 1.41
CA ARG A 59 1.25 14.52 0.24
C ARG A 59 2.40 14.05 -0.66
N THR A 60 2.33 12.80 -1.10
CA THR A 60 3.34 12.23 -2.00
C THR A 60 2.69 11.51 -3.17
N GLN A 61 3.46 11.35 -4.24
CA GLN A 61 3.08 10.52 -5.38
C GLN A 61 4.30 9.78 -5.89
N ALA A 62 4.08 8.59 -6.46
CA ALA A 62 5.17 7.81 -7.03
C ALA A 62 4.73 7.11 -8.32
N ALA A 63 5.67 7.00 -9.25
CA ALA A 63 5.51 6.23 -10.47
C ALA A 63 5.80 4.73 -10.19
N PRO A 64 5.21 3.80 -10.95
CA PRO A 64 5.55 2.40 -10.83
C PRO A 64 7.02 2.16 -11.21
N SER A 65 7.74 1.32 -10.46
CA SER A 65 9.08 0.86 -10.88
C SER A 65 8.99 -0.14 -12.04
N GLU A 66 10.11 -0.42 -12.69
CA GLU A 66 10.21 -1.49 -13.69
C GLU A 66 9.75 -2.85 -13.13
N GLN A 67 10.08 -3.13 -11.86
CA GLN A 67 9.64 -4.35 -11.19
C GLN A 67 8.11 -4.39 -11.05
N MET A 68 7.49 -3.28 -10.66
CA MET A 68 6.03 -3.19 -10.57
C MET A 68 5.38 -3.40 -11.93
N ILE A 69 5.91 -2.75 -12.97
CA ILE A 69 5.44 -2.90 -14.35
C ILE A 69 5.45 -4.39 -14.72
N LYS A 70 6.56 -5.09 -14.48
CA LYS A 70 6.68 -6.53 -14.75
C LYS A 70 5.66 -7.37 -13.98
N LEU A 71 5.50 -7.13 -12.68
CA LEU A 71 4.57 -7.90 -11.83
C LEU A 71 3.10 -7.73 -12.25
N HIS A 72 2.74 -6.53 -12.72
CA HIS A 72 1.37 -6.20 -13.10
C HIS A 72 1.10 -6.25 -14.61
N THR A 73 2.07 -6.68 -15.42
CA THR A 73 1.86 -6.98 -16.84
C THR A 73 1.14 -8.32 -16.96
N PRO A 74 -0.03 -8.35 -17.64
CA PRO A 74 -0.69 -9.61 -17.97
C PRO A 74 0.22 -10.51 -18.81
N ARG A 75 -0.02 -11.82 -18.79
CA ARG A 75 0.68 -12.73 -19.69
C ARG A 75 0.29 -12.46 -21.15
N ALA A 76 1.27 -12.56 -22.05
CA ALA A 76 1.01 -12.57 -23.48
C ALA A 76 0.17 -13.80 -23.88
N THR A 77 -0.82 -13.58 -24.75
CA THR A 77 -1.65 -14.64 -25.33
C THR A 77 -1.64 -14.53 -26.85
N LYS A 78 -2.17 -15.56 -27.55
CA LYS A 78 -2.32 -15.50 -29.02
C LYS A 78 -3.16 -14.30 -29.47
N THR A 79 -4.14 -13.89 -28.66
CA THR A 79 -5.04 -12.76 -28.96
C THR A 79 -4.51 -11.42 -28.45
N ASN A 80 -3.51 -11.42 -27.55
CA ASN A 80 -2.84 -10.22 -27.04
C ASN A 80 -1.34 -10.52 -26.85
N PRO A 81 -0.54 -10.48 -27.92
CA PRO A 81 0.87 -10.87 -27.85
C PRO A 81 1.74 -9.85 -27.09
N ASN A 82 1.31 -8.59 -27.01
CA ASN A 82 2.05 -7.50 -26.36
C ASN A 82 1.16 -6.81 -25.32
N PRO A 83 0.91 -7.46 -24.17
CA PRO A 83 0.04 -6.91 -23.13
C PRO A 83 0.66 -5.66 -22.49
N VAL A 84 -0.18 -4.66 -22.24
CA VAL A 84 0.20 -3.45 -21.51
C VAL A 84 0.03 -3.68 -20.02
N SER A 85 0.97 -3.16 -19.22
CA SER A 85 0.90 -3.25 -17.76
C SER A 85 -0.31 -2.50 -17.21
N LYS A 86 -0.88 -3.05 -16.13
CA LYS A 86 -1.91 -2.37 -15.33
C LYS A 86 -1.32 -1.54 -14.20
N ALA A 87 0.02 -1.50 -14.07
CA ALA A 87 0.70 -0.64 -13.13
C ALA A 87 0.47 0.83 -13.51
N GLY A 88 0.22 1.67 -12.51
CA GLY A 88 0.10 3.11 -12.70
C GLY A 88 0.47 3.85 -11.43
N THR A 89 0.36 5.17 -11.45
CA THR A 89 0.81 6.04 -10.36
C THR A 89 0.00 5.87 -9.09
N ILE A 90 0.66 6.09 -7.95
CA ILE A 90 0.03 6.20 -6.64
C ILE A 90 -0.02 7.65 -6.17
N TRP A 91 -1.12 8.00 -5.51
CA TRP A 91 -1.28 9.24 -4.77
C TRP A 91 -1.50 8.94 -3.28
N VAL A 92 -0.75 9.59 -2.41
CA VAL A 92 -0.89 9.46 -0.96
C VAL A 92 -1.25 10.81 -0.36
N GLU A 93 -2.35 10.87 0.38
CA GLU A 93 -2.85 12.09 1.00
C GLU A 93 -3.10 11.93 2.49
N PHE A 94 -2.50 12.81 3.27
CA PHE A 94 -2.76 12.94 4.70
C PHE A 94 -3.89 13.94 4.92
N SER A 95 -4.91 13.54 5.68
CA SER A 95 -6.02 14.42 6.01
C SER A 95 -5.58 15.50 7.01
N PRO A 96 -5.74 16.80 6.69
CA PRO A 96 -5.48 17.86 7.67
C PRO A 96 -6.57 17.91 8.75
N GLU A 97 -7.71 17.23 8.54
CA GLU A 97 -8.85 17.24 9.45
C GLU A 97 -8.73 16.08 10.47
N PRO A 98 -8.93 16.34 11.77
CA PRO A 98 -8.89 15.29 12.78
C PRO A 98 -10.04 14.28 12.63
N THR A 99 -11.19 14.74 12.12
CA THR A 99 -12.37 13.90 11.85
C THR A 99 -12.70 13.88 10.36
N VAL A 100 -12.77 12.68 9.78
CA VAL A 100 -13.02 12.51 8.35
C VAL A 100 -14.41 11.93 8.09
N GLY A 101 -15.28 12.74 7.50
CA GLY A 101 -16.58 12.31 6.97
C GLY A 101 -16.59 11.94 5.48
N VAL A 102 -17.76 11.49 5.00
CA VAL A 102 -18.03 11.06 3.61
C VAL A 102 -17.60 12.10 2.56
N LYS A 103 -17.79 13.40 2.85
CA LYS A 103 -17.46 14.50 1.94
C LYS A 103 -15.98 14.49 1.55
N HIS A 104 -15.08 14.28 2.52
CA HIS A 104 -13.64 14.29 2.29
C HIS A 104 -13.21 13.10 1.43
N LEU A 105 -13.69 11.89 1.73
CA LEU A 105 -13.36 10.71 0.94
C LEU A 105 -13.92 10.79 -0.48
N ARG A 106 -15.09 11.41 -0.67
CA ARG A 106 -15.64 11.66 -2.02
C ARG A 106 -14.78 12.65 -2.80
N GLN A 107 -14.32 13.72 -2.15
CA GLN A 107 -13.41 14.68 -2.78
C GLN A 107 -12.09 14.02 -3.17
N PHE A 108 -11.52 13.19 -2.29
CA PHE A 108 -10.33 12.40 -2.58
C PHE A 108 -10.56 11.44 -3.77
N ALA A 109 -11.66 10.69 -3.77
CA ALA A 109 -11.99 9.80 -4.88
C ALA A 109 -12.12 10.53 -6.23
N GLN A 110 -12.78 11.69 -6.23
CA GLN A 110 -12.88 12.54 -7.42
C GLN A 110 -11.51 13.03 -7.90
N TYR A 111 -10.63 13.39 -6.96
CA TYR A 111 -9.28 13.82 -7.27
C TYR A 111 -8.47 12.69 -7.94
N LEU A 112 -8.57 11.46 -7.43
CA LEU A 112 -7.89 10.30 -8.03
C LEU A 112 -8.33 10.09 -9.48
N ASP A 113 -9.64 10.12 -9.73
CA ASP A 113 -10.22 9.91 -11.06
C ASP A 113 -9.83 11.02 -12.04
N GLN A 114 -9.94 12.29 -11.62
CA GLN A 114 -9.61 13.45 -12.45
C GLN A 114 -8.13 13.49 -12.85
N ASN A 115 -7.24 13.09 -11.95
CA ASN A 115 -5.79 13.09 -12.17
C ASN A 115 -5.26 11.75 -12.69
N ARG A 116 -6.14 10.77 -12.98
CA ARG A 116 -5.80 9.46 -13.54
C ARG A 116 -4.82 8.64 -12.70
N PHE A 117 -4.93 8.75 -11.38
CA PHE A 117 -4.18 7.86 -10.48
C PHE A 117 -4.76 6.45 -10.52
N SER A 118 -3.90 5.44 -10.50
CA SER A 118 -4.34 4.03 -10.46
C SER A 118 -4.54 3.53 -9.04
N THR A 119 -3.87 4.14 -8.06
CA THR A 119 -3.97 3.80 -6.65
C THR A 119 -3.96 5.06 -5.79
N GLY A 120 -4.83 5.10 -4.79
CA GLY A 120 -4.88 6.18 -3.81
C GLY A 120 -4.81 5.63 -2.38
N ILE A 121 -4.02 6.28 -1.54
CA ILE A 121 -3.98 6.02 -0.09
C ILE A 121 -4.39 7.30 0.63
N PHE A 122 -5.44 7.20 1.45
CA PHE A 122 -5.90 8.30 2.29
C PHE A 122 -5.57 8.00 3.75
N ILE A 123 -4.77 8.84 4.38
CA ILE A 123 -4.26 8.66 5.74
C ILE A 123 -4.99 9.62 6.68
N THR A 124 -5.47 9.12 7.82
CA THR A 124 -6.22 9.91 8.81
C THR A 124 -5.70 9.72 10.22
N GLN A 125 -5.88 10.74 11.07
CA GLN A 125 -5.56 10.64 12.50
C GLN A 125 -6.54 9.69 13.21
N GLY A 126 -7.84 9.91 13.02
CA GLY A 126 -8.92 9.14 13.64
C GLY A 126 -9.51 8.05 12.73
N PRO A 127 -10.38 7.19 13.28
CA PRO A 127 -11.06 6.16 12.50
C PRO A 127 -12.07 6.77 11.52
N VAL A 128 -12.33 6.04 10.43
CA VAL A 128 -13.33 6.42 9.42
C VAL A 128 -14.50 5.45 9.44
N THR A 129 -15.72 5.97 9.34
CA THR A 129 -16.92 5.11 9.35
C THR A 129 -17.02 4.28 8.08
N ALA A 130 -17.57 3.06 8.18
CA ALA A 130 -17.81 2.20 7.02
C ALA A 130 -18.69 2.89 5.96
N ALA A 131 -19.63 3.74 6.37
CA ALA A 131 -20.46 4.52 5.46
C ALA A 131 -19.65 5.53 4.64
N ALA A 132 -18.62 6.15 5.22
CA ALA A 132 -17.70 7.03 4.51
C ALA A 132 -16.81 6.26 3.54
N MET A 133 -16.32 5.08 3.93
CA MET A 133 -15.50 4.22 3.06
C MET A 133 -16.20 3.82 1.75
N ARG A 134 -17.54 3.76 1.73
CA ARG A 134 -18.31 3.51 0.50
C ARG A 134 -18.09 4.58 -0.59
N ALA A 135 -17.54 5.74 -0.25
CA ALA A 135 -17.14 6.75 -1.24
C ALA A 135 -16.11 6.22 -2.26
N PHE A 136 -15.41 5.12 -1.96
CA PHE A 136 -14.46 4.49 -2.88
C PHE A 136 -15.10 3.44 -3.81
N GLU A 137 -16.32 2.96 -3.56
CA GLU A 137 -16.97 1.93 -4.40
C GLU A 137 -17.05 2.32 -5.89
N PRO A 138 -17.37 3.58 -6.26
CA PRO A 138 -17.42 3.98 -7.67
C PRO A 138 -16.07 3.84 -8.39
N LEU A 139 -14.94 3.93 -7.67
CA LEU A 139 -13.59 3.83 -8.22
C LEU A 139 -13.29 2.43 -8.78
N ILE A 140 -13.91 1.39 -8.24
CA ILE A 140 -13.74 0.00 -8.71
C ILE A 140 -14.11 -0.12 -10.18
N SER A 141 -15.20 0.52 -10.60
CA SER A 141 -15.66 0.54 -12.00
C SER A 141 -14.72 1.28 -12.94
N ARG A 142 -13.90 2.19 -12.39
CA ARG A 142 -12.85 2.93 -13.10
C ARG A 142 -11.51 2.21 -13.10
N GLY A 143 -11.40 1.08 -12.40
CA GLY A 143 -10.13 0.37 -12.23
C GLY A 143 -9.16 1.04 -11.26
N ILE A 144 -9.63 2.01 -10.47
CA ILE A 144 -8.82 2.74 -9.48
C ILE A 144 -8.94 2.02 -8.13
N SER A 145 -7.80 1.74 -7.51
CA SER A 145 -7.74 1.18 -6.15
C SER A 145 -7.66 2.32 -5.14
N ALA A 146 -8.45 2.30 -4.07
CA ALA A 146 -8.34 3.28 -3.01
C ALA A 146 -8.40 2.58 -1.64
N GLU A 147 -7.46 2.91 -0.77
CA GLU A 147 -7.40 2.41 0.59
C GLU A 147 -7.28 3.55 1.61
N HIS A 148 -7.70 3.23 2.82
CA HIS A 148 -7.62 4.11 3.98
C HIS A 148 -6.71 3.48 5.04
N PHE A 149 -5.84 4.28 5.64
CA PHE A 149 -5.04 3.88 6.78
C PHE A 149 -5.15 4.94 7.88
N GLN A 150 -5.07 4.51 9.14
CA GLN A 150 -4.82 5.44 10.22
C GLN A 150 -3.32 5.71 10.32
N GLU A 151 -2.92 6.90 10.76
CA GLU A 151 -1.50 7.22 11.01
C GLU A 151 -0.87 6.18 11.96
N ALA A 152 -1.61 5.77 12.99
CA ALA A 152 -1.21 4.73 13.92
C ALA A 152 -0.90 3.36 13.26
N ASP A 153 -1.53 3.03 12.13
CA ASP A 153 -1.29 1.77 11.41
C ASP A 153 0.08 1.78 10.70
N LEU A 154 0.66 2.95 10.47
CA LEU A 154 1.89 3.16 9.68
C LEU A 154 3.13 3.43 10.54
N LEU A 155 2.98 3.62 11.86
CA LEU A 155 4.09 3.82 12.79
C LEU A 155 5.06 2.64 12.80
N VAL A 156 4.50 1.43 12.79
CA VAL A 156 5.28 0.20 12.80
C VAL A 156 5.00 -0.58 11.53
N ASN A 157 6.04 -0.76 10.72
CA ASN A 157 5.98 -1.62 9.56
C ASN A 157 5.81 -3.09 9.99
N ILE A 158 4.57 -3.58 9.94
CA ILE A 158 4.18 -4.93 10.35
C ILE A 158 4.96 -6.04 9.62
N THR A 159 5.49 -5.78 8.42
CA THR A 159 6.25 -6.76 7.64
C THR A 159 7.65 -7.02 8.18
N ARG A 160 8.15 -6.15 9.08
CA ARG A 160 9.43 -6.32 9.78
C ARG A 160 9.34 -7.21 11.01
N HIS A 161 8.14 -7.51 11.46
CA HIS A 161 7.93 -8.33 12.65
C HIS A 161 8.43 -9.76 12.42
N GLU A 162 9.10 -10.36 13.40
CA GLU A 162 9.72 -11.68 13.28
C GLU A 162 8.73 -12.79 12.90
N LEU A 163 7.52 -12.74 13.46
CA LEU A 163 6.45 -13.71 13.16
C LEU A 163 5.79 -13.50 11.79
N VAL A 164 6.07 -12.40 11.10
CA VAL A 164 5.50 -12.11 9.78
C VAL A 164 6.50 -12.55 8.70
N PRO A 165 6.24 -13.66 7.98
CA PRO A 165 7.13 -14.12 6.94
C PRO A 165 7.12 -13.18 5.73
N LYS A 166 8.13 -13.31 4.86
CA LYS A 166 8.21 -12.47 3.65
C LYS A 166 7.14 -12.89 2.65
N HIS A 167 6.33 -11.91 2.24
CA HIS A 167 5.31 -12.05 1.21
C HIS A 167 5.81 -11.43 -0.10
N VAL A 168 5.71 -12.16 -1.20
CA VAL A 168 6.15 -11.73 -2.54
C VAL A 168 5.04 -11.98 -3.54
N LEU A 169 4.55 -10.93 -4.19
CA LEU A 169 3.58 -11.05 -5.27
C LEU A 169 4.21 -11.81 -6.45
N LEU A 170 3.47 -12.77 -7.01
CA LEU A 170 3.85 -13.44 -8.24
C LEU A 170 3.35 -12.68 -9.47
N SER A 171 4.18 -12.64 -10.52
CA SER A 171 3.74 -12.17 -11.84
C SER A 171 2.72 -13.12 -12.46
N ALA A 172 2.05 -12.68 -13.53
CA ALA A 172 1.12 -13.53 -14.28
C ALA A 172 1.80 -14.81 -14.82
N GLU A 173 3.04 -14.71 -15.26
CA GLU A 173 3.84 -15.84 -15.77
C GLU A 173 4.23 -16.81 -14.64
N GLU A 174 4.73 -16.28 -13.53
CA GLU A 174 5.14 -17.10 -12.38
C GLU A 174 3.94 -17.85 -11.77
N LYS A 175 2.79 -17.18 -11.73
CA LYS A 175 1.52 -17.76 -11.28
C LYS A 175 1.11 -18.94 -12.16
N GLU A 176 1.20 -18.83 -13.48
CA GLU A 176 0.85 -19.94 -14.37
C GLU A 176 1.82 -21.12 -14.22
N VAL A 177 3.13 -20.85 -14.21
CA VAL A 177 4.15 -21.89 -14.00
C VAL A 177 3.90 -22.65 -12.70
N LEU A 178 3.48 -21.96 -11.64
CA LEU A 178 3.08 -22.58 -10.38
C LEU A 178 1.87 -23.50 -10.56
N LEU A 179 0.80 -23.00 -11.16
CA LEU A 179 -0.44 -23.75 -11.34
C LEU A 179 -0.25 -24.98 -12.22
N ASP A 180 0.51 -24.87 -13.30
CA ASP A 180 0.82 -25.97 -14.22
C ASP A 180 1.67 -27.03 -13.54
N ARG A 181 2.71 -26.61 -12.80
CA ARG A 181 3.60 -27.53 -12.08
C ARG A 181 2.85 -28.41 -11.09
N TYR A 182 1.89 -27.83 -10.37
CA TYR A 182 1.10 -28.56 -9.37
C TYR A 182 -0.23 -29.09 -9.92
N ARG A 183 -0.56 -28.80 -11.19
CA ARG A 183 -1.84 -29.14 -11.85
C ARG A 183 -3.05 -28.67 -11.04
N LEU A 184 -3.01 -27.41 -10.58
CA LEU A 184 -4.05 -26.81 -9.74
C LEU A 184 -4.76 -25.66 -10.46
N ARG A 185 -6.02 -25.43 -10.07
CA ARG A 185 -6.72 -24.17 -10.31
C ARG A 185 -6.42 -23.19 -9.19
N GLU A 186 -6.46 -21.90 -9.48
CA GLU A 186 -6.21 -20.83 -8.50
C GLU A 186 -7.06 -20.96 -7.23
N THR A 187 -8.33 -21.34 -7.39
CA THR A 187 -9.30 -21.48 -6.30
C THR A 187 -8.99 -22.63 -5.33
N GLN A 188 -8.09 -23.53 -5.71
CA GLN A 188 -7.61 -24.66 -4.90
C GLN A 188 -6.39 -24.30 -4.05
N LEU A 189 -5.76 -23.15 -4.30
CA LEU A 189 -4.69 -22.67 -3.43
C LEU A 189 -5.26 -22.25 -2.06
N PRO A 190 -4.48 -22.40 -0.97
CA PRO A 190 -4.81 -21.81 0.31
C PRO A 190 -5.11 -20.31 0.17
N ARG A 191 -6.04 -19.79 0.96
CA ARG A 191 -6.55 -18.42 0.79
C ARG A 191 -5.92 -17.43 1.77
N ILE A 192 -5.88 -16.17 1.34
CA ILE A 192 -5.63 -15.00 2.19
C ILE A 192 -6.72 -13.97 1.87
N GLN A 193 -7.28 -13.34 2.90
CA GLN A 193 -8.32 -12.33 2.70
C GLN A 193 -7.70 -11.07 2.09
N ALA A 194 -8.40 -10.39 1.18
CA ALA A 194 -7.98 -9.05 0.73
C ALA A 194 -7.89 -8.04 1.88
N THR A 195 -8.59 -8.27 2.99
CA THR A 195 -8.56 -7.45 4.21
C THR A 195 -7.47 -7.86 5.20
N ASP A 196 -6.67 -8.89 4.90
CA ASP A 196 -5.52 -9.27 5.73
C ASP A 196 -4.54 -8.10 5.85
N PRO A 197 -3.95 -7.82 7.04
CA PRO A 197 -3.05 -6.68 7.22
C PRO A 197 -1.89 -6.64 6.22
N VAL A 198 -1.28 -7.79 5.91
CA VAL A 198 -0.17 -7.85 4.94
C VAL A 198 -0.67 -7.70 3.52
N ALA A 199 -1.86 -8.23 3.20
CA ALA A 199 -2.46 -8.05 1.89
C ALA A 199 -2.78 -6.59 1.60
N ARG A 200 -3.35 -5.88 2.58
CA ARG A 200 -3.63 -4.44 2.52
C ARG A 200 -2.35 -3.62 2.41
N TYR A 201 -1.35 -3.90 3.27
CA TYR A 201 -0.06 -3.21 3.26
C TYR A 201 0.65 -3.31 1.90
N LEU A 202 0.60 -4.49 1.25
CA LEU A 202 1.20 -4.71 -0.07
C LEU A 202 0.29 -4.35 -1.25
N GLY A 203 -0.91 -3.80 -1.00
CA GLY A 203 -1.88 -3.45 -2.06
C GLY A 203 -2.34 -4.63 -2.91
N LEU A 204 -2.42 -5.84 -2.32
CA LEU A 204 -2.78 -7.06 -3.04
C LEU A 204 -4.26 -7.05 -3.44
N LYS A 205 -4.53 -7.39 -4.70
CA LYS A 205 -5.89 -7.42 -5.27
C LYS A 205 -6.40 -8.85 -5.37
N ARG A 206 -7.74 -9.01 -5.35
CA ARG A 206 -8.41 -10.29 -5.61
C ARG A 206 -7.87 -10.93 -6.89
N GLY A 207 -7.57 -12.23 -6.83
CA GLY A 207 -6.96 -12.96 -7.94
C GLY A 207 -5.43 -12.97 -7.94
N ASN A 208 -4.77 -12.14 -7.12
CA ASN A 208 -3.32 -12.23 -6.94
C ASN A 208 -2.94 -13.53 -6.22
N VAL A 209 -1.73 -13.99 -6.48
CA VAL A 209 -1.11 -15.12 -5.77
C VAL A 209 0.17 -14.61 -5.14
N VAL A 210 0.31 -14.83 -3.84
CA VAL A 210 1.46 -14.41 -3.05
C VAL A 210 2.27 -15.64 -2.64
N LYS A 211 3.59 -15.56 -2.83
CA LYS A 211 4.57 -16.51 -2.31
C LYS A 211 5.01 -16.06 -0.92
N ILE A 212 4.88 -16.94 0.04
CA ILE A 212 5.23 -16.71 1.44
C ILE A 212 6.46 -17.54 1.77
N ILE A 213 7.55 -16.89 2.16
CA ILE A 213 8.83 -17.52 2.48
C ILE A 213 9.06 -17.41 3.99
N ARG A 214 9.10 -18.56 4.67
CA ARG A 214 9.36 -18.65 6.11
C ARG A 214 10.61 -19.45 6.41
N LYS A 215 11.28 -19.10 7.51
CA LYS A 215 12.32 -19.97 8.10
C LYS A 215 11.64 -21.23 8.62
N SER A 216 12.25 -22.38 8.38
CA SER A 216 11.76 -23.68 8.83
C SER A 216 12.88 -24.38 9.56
N GLU A 217 12.58 -24.91 10.76
CA GLU A 217 13.55 -25.64 11.56
C GLU A 217 14.07 -26.90 10.84
N THR A 218 13.22 -27.57 10.08
CA THR A 218 13.54 -28.82 9.39
C THR A 218 14.11 -28.61 7.99
N ALA A 219 13.59 -27.64 7.23
CA ALA A 219 13.94 -27.44 5.82
C ALA A 219 14.81 -26.20 5.55
N GLY A 220 15.18 -25.45 6.59
CA GLY A 220 15.86 -24.16 6.50
C GLY A 220 14.94 -23.04 5.98
N ARG A 221 14.45 -23.16 4.73
CA ARG A 221 13.47 -22.24 4.14
C ARG A 221 12.32 -23.02 3.51
N TYR A 222 11.10 -22.65 3.85
CA TYR A 222 9.88 -23.23 3.29
C TYR A 222 9.07 -22.16 2.56
N ALA A 223 8.61 -22.47 1.35
CA ALA A 223 7.75 -21.60 0.56
C ALA A 223 6.33 -22.16 0.51
N SER A 224 5.34 -21.30 0.75
CA SER A 224 3.91 -21.59 0.51
C SER A 224 3.30 -20.53 -0.40
N TYR A 225 2.17 -20.84 -1.01
CA TYR A 225 1.49 -19.95 -1.94
C TYR A 225 0.05 -19.74 -1.49
N ARG A 226 -0.43 -18.49 -1.52
CA ARG A 226 -1.80 -18.15 -1.16
C ARG A 226 -2.48 -17.32 -2.24
N TRP A 227 -3.76 -17.60 -2.48
CA TRP A 227 -4.62 -16.85 -3.40
C TRP A 227 -5.45 -15.81 -2.65
N VAL A 228 -5.45 -14.58 -3.16
CA VAL A 228 -6.17 -13.44 -2.56
C VAL A 228 -7.63 -13.48 -3.01
N PHE A 229 -8.56 -13.45 -2.05
CA PHE A 229 -10.01 -13.49 -2.32
C PHE A 229 -10.78 -12.35 -1.64
#